data_AF-A0A3Q3ATZ7-F1
#
_entry.id   AF-A0A3Q3ATZ7-F1
#
_cell.length_a   1.000
_cell.length_b   1.000
_cell.length_c   1.000
_cell.angle_alpha   90.00
_cell.angle_beta   90.00
_cell.angle_gamma   90.00
#
_symmetry.space_group_name_H-M   'P 1'
#
loop_
_entity.id
_entity.type
_entity.pdbx_description
1 polymer ?
#
loop_
_entity_poly.entity_id
_entity_poly.type
_entity_poly.pdbx_seq_one_letter_code
_entity_poly.pdbx_strand_id
1 'polypeptide(L)'
;MTSDLFVLQSIWEQERVPLWIKPYKILVLSADSGMIEPVVNAVSLHQVKKQSQLSLLDYFLQEHGAPTTEAFLTAQRNFVQSCAGYSLICYLLQVKDR
;
A
#
# COMPACT_ATOMS: atom_id res chain seq x y z
N MET A 1 6.92 -15.02 5.25
CA MET A 1 6.64 -13.81 4.44
C MET A 1 5.23 -13.29 4.70
N THR A 2 4.14 -13.95 4.28
CA THR A 2 2.77 -13.44 4.56
C THR A 2 2.46 -13.38 6.06
N SER A 3 2.88 -14.39 6.83
CA SER A 3 2.81 -14.43 8.30
C SER A 3 3.38 -13.18 8.96
N ASP A 4 4.50 -12.67 8.44
CA ASP A 4 5.28 -11.62 9.08
C ASP A 4 4.59 -10.26 8.93
N LEU A 5 3.89 -10.04 7.80
CA LEU A 5 3.05 -8.85 7.63
C LEU A 5 1.86 -8.85 8.59
N PHE A 6 1.21 -10.00 8.82
CA PHE A 6 0.10 -10.09 9.80
C PHE A 6 0.58 -9.80 11.23
N VAL A 7 1.79 -10.25 11.58
CA VAL A 7 2.40 -9.95 12.89
C VAL A 7 2.68 -8.46 13.04
N LEU A 8 3.31 -7.83 12.05
CA LEU A 8 3.59 -6.38 12.09
C LEU A 8 2.30 -5.54 12.17
N GLN A 9 1.26 -5.94 11.43
CA GLN A 9 -0.04 -5.29 11.52
C GLN A 9 -0.60 -5.38 12.95
N SER A 10 -0.57 -6.57 13.54
CA SER A 10 -1.07 -6.80 14.90
C SER A 10 -0.32 -5.96 15.94
N ILE A 11 1.00 -5.82 15.80
CA ILE A 11 1.83 -4.99 16.68
C ILE A 11 1.43 -3.51 16.56
N TRP A 12 1.28 -2.98 15.35
CA TRP A 12 0.89 -1.58 15.17
C TRP A 12 -0.51 -1.29 15.69
N GLU A 13 -1.45 -2.23 15.54
CA GLU A 13 -2.79 -2.12 16.14
C GLU A 13 -2.74 -2.11 17.68
N GLN A 14 -1.93 -2.97 18.28
CA GLN A 14 -1.73 -3.03 19.74
C GLN A 14 -1.10 -1.74 20.29
N GLU A 15 -0.07 -1.23 19.62
CA GLU A 15 0.65 0.00 19.99
C GLU A 15 -0.08 1.28 19.56
N ARG A 16 -1.27 1.15 18.94
CA ARG A 16 -2.09 2.27 18.43
C ARG A 16 -1.34 3.17 17.45
N VAL A 17 -0.42 2.59 16.68
CA VAL A 17 0.30 3.31 15.63
C VAL A 17 -0.57 3.28 14.37
N PRO A 18 -0.94 4.44 13.81
CA PRO A 18 -1.87 4.49 12.69
C PRO A 18 -1.16 4.23 11.35
N LEU A 19 -0.43 3.12 11.26
CA LEU A 19 0.21 2.64 10.04
C LEU A 19 -0.76 1.72 9.29
N TRP A 20 -0.77 1.83 7.97
CA TRP A 20 -1.67 1.05 7.14
C TRP A 20 -0.90 0.10 6.25
N ILE A 21 -1.24 -1.19 6.31
CA ILE A 21 -0.75 -2.21 5.40
C ILE A 21 -1.88 -3.14 5.03
N LYS A 22 -1.81 -3.69 3.81
CA LYS A 22 -2.77 -4.69 3.35
C LYS A 22 -2.04 -5.99 3.05
N PRO A 23 -1.99 -6.94 4.00
CA PRO A 23 -1.52 -8.29 3.70
C PRO A 23 -2.49 -8.95 2.73
N TYR A 24 -1.95 -9.55 1.67
CA TYR A 24 -2.72 -10.35 0.71
C TYR A 24 -2.42 -11.83 0.92
N LYS A 25 -3.42 -12.68 0.73
CA LYS A 25 -3.26 -14.12 0.94
C LYS A 25 -2.48 -14.75 -0.20
N ILE A 26 -1.53 -15.60 0.15
CA ILE A 26 -0.80 -16.45 -0.78
C ILE A 26 -1.15 -17.89 -0.43
N LEU A 27 -1.65 -18.62 -1.41
CA LEU A 27 -1.94 -20.05 -1.30
C LEU A 27 -0.90 -20.81 -2.11
N VAL A 28 -0.01 -21.53 -1.42
CA VAL A 28 0.97 -22.41 -2.07
C VAL A 28 0.29 -23.73 -2.38
N LEU A 29 0.24 -24.12 -3.65
CA LEU A 29 -0.39 -25.37 -4.12
C LEU A 29 0.64 -26.48 -4.32
N SER A 30 1.81 -26.14 -4.87
CA SER A 30 2.95 -27.04 -5.05
C SER A 30 4.28 -26.26 -4.96
N ALA A 31 5.42 -26.94 -5.10
CA ALA A 31 6.73 -26.28 -5.11
C ALA A 31 6.91 -25.27 -6.26
N ASP A 32 6.15 -25.43 -7.35
CA ASP A 32 6.20 -24.65 -8.58
C ASP A 32 4.88 -23.93 -8.90
N SER A 33 3.84 -24.05 -8.05
CA SER A 33 2.56 -23.39 -8.27
C SER A 33 1.94 -22.81 -6.99
N GLY A 34 1.27 -21.68 -7.16
CA GLY A 34 0.56 -21.01 -6.09
C GLY A 34 -0.40 -19.97 -6.64
N MET A 35 -1.27 -19.47 -5.78
CA MET A 35 -2.24 -18.42 -6.06
C MET A 35 -2.00 -17.23 -5.14
N ILE A 36 -2.20 -16.03 -5.66
CA ILE A 36 -2.10 -14.79 -4.91
C ILE A 36 -3.46 -14.09 -5.01
N GLU A 37 -4.00 -13.69 -3.86
CA GLU A 37 -5.24 -12.92 -3.80
C GLU A 37 -5.03 -11.53 -4.42
N PRO A 38 -5.79 -11.16 -5.46
CA PRO A 38 -5.65 -9.85 -6.08
C PRO A 38 -6.17 -8.74 -5.17
N VAL A 39 -5.43 -7.63 -5.10
CA VAL A 39 -5.89 -6.42 -4.40
C VAL A 39 -6.90 -5.71 -5.30
N VAL A 40 -8.19 -5.84 -4.97
CA VAL A 40 -9.28 -5.15 -5.66
C VAL A 40 -9.18 -3.63 -5.49
N ASN A 41 -9.62 -2.88 -6.51
CA ASN A 41 -9.59 -1.40 -6.56
C ASN A 41 -8.20 -0.78 -6.38
N ALA A 42 -7.15 -1.49 -6.75
CA ALA A 42 -5.79 -0.96 -6.79
C ALA A 42 -5.27 -0.98 -8.23
N VAL A 43 -4.74 0.16 -8.67
CA VAL A 43 -3.99 0.28 -9.93
C VAL A 43 -2.53 0.50 -9.61
N SER A 44 -1.65 -0.06 -10.44
CA SER A 44 -0.21 0.13 -10.25
C SER A 44 0.16 1.59 -10.46
N LEU A 45 1.14 2.08 -9.70
CA LEU A 45 1.61 3.46 -9.83
C LEU A 45 2.09 3.78 -11.26
N HIS A 46 2.75 2.81 -11.89
CA HIS A 46 3.18 2.93 -13.28
C HIS A 46 1.99 3.11 -14.23
N GLN A 47 0.90 2.35 -14.02
CA GLN A 47 -0.30 2.47 -14.84
C GLN A 47 -1.03 3.80 -14.62
N VAL A 48 -1.09 4.29 -13.37
CA VAL A 48 -1.63 5.61 -13.03
C VAL A 48 -0.87 6.70 -13.79
N LYS A 49 0.46 6.70 -13.73
CA LYS A 49 1.29 7.66 -14.46
C LYS A 49 1.12 7.54 -15.98
N LYS A 50 1.02 6.33 -16.51
CA LYS A 50 0.86 6.09 -17.96
C LYS A 50 -0.51 6.52 -18.48
N GLN A 51 -1.58 6.32 -17.70
CA GLN A 51 -2.94 6.65 -18.10
C GLN A 51 -3.25 8.14 -17.92
N SER A 52 -2.82 8.73 -16.81
CA SER A 52 -3.05 10.15 -16.53
C SER A 52 -2.07 11.06 -17.26
N GLN A 53 -0.83 10.61 -17.53
CA GLN A 53 0.28 11.46 -17.98
C GLN A 53 0.56 12.64 -17.02
N LEU A 54 0.12 12.53 -15.76
CA LEU A 54 0.23 13.55 -14.74
C LEU A 54 1.23 13.15 -13.66
N SER A 55 1.65 14.12 -12.86
CA SER A 55 2.37 13.81 -11.62
C SER A 55 1.42 13.11 -10.63
N LEU A 56 1.99 12.38 -9.67
CA LEU A 56 1.20 11.75 -8.61
C LEU A 56 0.36 12.76 -7.84
N LEU A 57 0.91 13.95 -7.58
CA LEU A 57 0.21 15.01 -6.87
C LEU A 57 -0.97 15.52 -7.70
N ASP A 58 -0.75 15.77 -9.00
CA ASP A 58 -1.81 16.24 -9.91
C ASP A 58 -2.92 15.20 -10.06
N TYR A 59 -2.56 13.91 -10.07
CA TYR A 59 -3.53 12.81 -10.06
C TYR A 59 -4.39 12.83 -8.78
N PHE A 60 -3.76 13.02 -7.62
CA PHE A 60 -4.50 13.17 -6.36
C PHE A 60 -5.42 14.39 -6.36
N LEU A 61 -4.97 15.51 -6.94
CA LEU A 61 -5.79 16.73 -7.08
C LEU A 61 -6.97 16.52 -8.03
N GLN A 62 -6.77 15.75 -9.10
CA GLN A 62 -7.81 15.43 -10.07
C GLN A 62 -8.84 14.44 -9.50
N GLU A 63 -8.40 13.40 -8.79
CA GLU A 63 -9.29 12.35 -8.26
C GLU A 63 -9.99 12.75 -6.96
N HIS A 64 -9.29 13.44 -6.05
CA HIS A 64 -9.80 13.78 -4.72
C HIS A 64 -10.12 15.27 -4.52
N GLY A 65 -9.85 16.11 -5.52
CA GLY A 65 -10.15 17.53 -5.52
C GLY A 65 -9.04 18.42 -4.96
N ALA A 66 -9.38 19.67 -4.66
CA ALA A 66 -8.41 20.69 -4.25
C ALA A 66 -7.70 20.33 -2.92
N PRO A 67 -6.50 20.89 -2.64
CA PRO A 67 -5.70 20.53 -1.47
C PRO A 67 -6.39 20.75 -0.11
N THR A 68 -7.40 21.62 -0.09
CA THR A 68 -8.17 21.99 1.10
C THR A 68 -9.40 21.11 1.33
N THR A 69 -9.72 20.21 0.41
CA THR A 69 -10.87 19.30 0.58
C THR A 69 -10.53 18.20 1.57
N GLU A 70 -11.53 17.78 2.35
CA GLU A 70 -11.37 16.66 3.30
C GLU A 70 -11.00 15.37 2.57
N ALA A 71 -11.50 15.17 1.34
CA ALA A 71 -11.16 14.03 0.50
C ALA A 71 -9.66 13.98 0.16
N PHE A 72 -9.07 15.10 -0.27
CA PHE A 72 -7.64 15.19 -0.57
C PHE A 72 -6.79 14.97 0.69
N LEU A 73 -7.15 15.61 1.81
CA LEU A 73 -6.42 15.46 3.08
C LEU A 73 -6.48 14.02 3.60
N THR A 74 -7.63 13.36 3.46
CA THR A 74 -7.80 11.95 3.83
C THR A 74 -6.98 11.03 2.94
N ALA A 75 -7.01 11.25 1.61
CA ALA A 75 -6.22 10.48 0.66
C ALA A 75 -4.70 10.65 0.91
N GLN A 76 -4.25 11.89 1.15
CA GLN A 76 -2.86 12.19 1.50
C GLN A 76 -2.46 11.49 2.81
N ARG A 77 -3.30 11.54 3.84
CA ARG A 77 -3.02 10.85 5.11
C ARG A 77 -2.89 9.34 4.91
N ASN A 78 -3.82 8.73 4.17
CA ASN A 78 -3.76 7.30 3.85
C ASN A 78 -2.49 6.94 3.06
N PHE A 79 -2.08 7.81 2.12
CA PHE A 79 -0.84 7.63 1.36
C PHE A 79 0.39 7.67 2.27
N VAL A 80 0.48 8.64 3.19
CA VAL A 80 1.60 8.75 4.13
C VAL A 80 1.64 7.55 5.09
N GLN A 81 0.50 7.17 5.67
CA GLN A 81 0.41 6.03 6.60
C GLN A 81 0.79 4.71 5.94
N SER A 82 0.37 4.50 4.69
CA SER A 82 0.74 3.32 3.91
C SER A 82 2.20 3.34 3.47
N CYS A 83 2.69 4.48 2.99
CA CYS A 83 4.09 4.64 2.61
C CYS A 83 5.03 4.36 3.79
N ALA A 84 4.73 4.92 4.97
CA ALA A 84 5.50 4.67 6.18
C ALA A 84 5.49 3.19 6.58
N GLY A 85 4.31 2.55 6.58
CA GLY A 85 4.18 1.12 6.93
C GLY A 85 4.97 0.22 6.00
N TYR A 86 4.81 0.39 4.68
CA TYR A 86 5.56 -0.40 3.70
C TYR A 86 7.06 -0.05 3.67
N SER A 87 7.48 1.18 4.01
CA SER A 87 8.89 1.54 4.12
C SER A 87 9.58 0.79 5.27
N LEU A 88 8.93 0.71 6.43
CA LEU A 88 9.40 -0.08 7.57
C LEU A 88 9.48 -1.57 7.22
N ILE A 89 8.47 -2.11 6.54
CA ILE A 89 8.49 -3.51 6.09
C ILE A 89 9.66 -3.79 5.17
N CYS A 90 9.90 -2.93 4.17
CA CYS A 90 11.02 -3.11 3.25
C CYS A 90 12.36 -3.04 3.95
N TYR A 91 12.49 -2.17 4.96
CA TYR A 91 13.68 -2.09 5.79
C TYR A 91 13.87 -3.35 6.67
N LEU A 92 12.84 -3.81 7.36
CA LEU A 92 12.90 -4.95 8.28
C LEU A 92 13.08 -6.29 7.55
N LEU A 93 12.32 -6.51 6.48
CA LEU A 93 12.38 -7.74 5.69
C LEU A 93 13.49 -7.72 4.63
N GLN A 94 14.26 -6.62 4.55
CA GLN A 94 15.35 -6.45 3.57
C GLN A 94 14.87 -6.77 2.14
N VAL A 95 13.71 -6.24 1.77
CA VAL A 95 13.14 -6.42 0.42
C VAL A 95 14.03 -5.65 -0.56
N LYS A 96 14.78 -6.37 -1.39
CA LYS A 96 15.80 -5.79 -2.29
C LYS A 96 15.29 -5.43 -3.69
N ASP A 97 14.11 -5.89 -4.07
CA ASP A 97 13.55 -5.70 -5.41
C ASP A 97 12.41 -4.66 -5.37
N ARG A 98 12.78 -3.39 -5.19
CA ARG A 98 11.83 -2.28 -5.07
C ARG A 98 12.02 -1.22 -6.14
#